data_AF-A0A164BD91-F1
#
_entry.id   AF-A0A164BD91-F1
#
_cell.length_a   1.000
_cell.length_b   1.000
_cell.length_c   1.000
_cell.angle_alpha   90.00
_cell.angle_beta   90.00
_cell.angle_gamma   90.00
#
_symmetry.space_group_name_H-M   'P 1'
#
loop_
_entity.id
_entity.type
_entity.pdbx_description
1 polymer ?
#
loop_
_entity_poly.entity_id
_entity_poly.type
_entity_poly.pdbx_seq_one_letter_code
_entity_poly.pdbx_strand_id
1 'polypeptide(L)'
;MNAAAARTTGIVAAGADDVSAAVAALFAGHARAYQALSAQASAFHAQFVQGLIASAAAYANAEAANVSPLQALQQGMFGALNAPSQALLGRPLIGNGADGTGMLYGNAGAGGQGGDGVVGLGNAGGNGGNGGNGGVGGWFGAGGSGGGGGVGGGGGVIGFGGHGGSGGNGGAGADGAPGDAGGTGGLLYGKPGTAP
;
A
#
# COMPACT_ATOMS: atom_id res chain seq x y z
N MET A 1 -40.27 -18.55 -6.60
CA MET A 1 -40.90 -19.33 -7.69
C MET A 1 -40.53 -18.68 -9.00
N ASN A 2 -39.86 -19.40 -9.91
CA ASN A 2 -39.32 -18.82 -11.14
C ASN A 2 -40.39 -18.80 -12.24
N ALA A 3 -40.74 -17.65 -12.81
CA ALA A 3 -41.84 -17.50 -13.76
C ALA A 3 -41.73 -18.40 -15.02
N ALA A 4 -40.51 -18.77 -15.40
CA ALA A 4 -40.24 -19.71 -16.50
C ALA A 4 -40.59 -21.17 -16.17
N ALA A 5 -40.62 -21.53 -14.88
CA ALA A 5 -40.94 -22.89 -14.44
C ALA A 5 -42.39 -23.27 -14.78
N ALA A 6 -43.33 -22.35 -14.51
CA ALA A 6 -44.74 -22.55 -14.80
C ALA A 6 -45.04 -22.73 -16.30
N ARG A 7 -44.28 -22.06 -17.17
CA ARG A 7 -44.46 -22.14 -18.64
C ARG A 7 -43.86 -23.39 -19.27
N THR A 8 -42.86 -24.01 -18.64
CA THR A 8 -42.14 -25.19 -19.20
C THR A 8 -42.63 -26.52 -18.63
N THR A 9 -43.26 -26.52 -17.44
CA THR A 9 -43.87 -27.73 -16.87
C THR A 9 -45.36 -27.86 -17.15
N GLY A 10 -46.01 -26.80 -17.64
CA GLY A 10 -47.44 -26.75 -17.99
C GLY A 10 -47.71 -26.92 -19.50
N ILE A 11 -46.85 -27.65 -20.21
CA ILE A 11 -47.04 -27.90 -21.65
C ILE A 11 -48.24 -28.82 -21.84
N VAL A 12 -49.23 -28.36 -22.62
CA VAL A 12 -50.44 -29.12 -22.96
C VAL A 12 -50.17 -29.95 -24.22
N ALA A 13 -50.76 -31.15 -24.29
CA ALA A 13 -50.68 -32.01 -25.47
C ALA A 13 -51.21 -31.27 -26.72
N ALA A 14 -50.50 -31.39 -27.84
CA ALA A 14 -50.87 -30.73 -29.09
C ALA A 14 -52.12 -31.36 -29.77
N GLY A 15 -52.44 -32.61 -29.42
CA GLY A 15 -53.61 -33.36 -29.85
C GLY A 15 -54.12 -34.29 -28.73
N ALA A 16 -55.28 -34.90 -28.94
CA ALA A 16 -55.92 -35.82 -27.98
C ALA A 16 -55.35 -37.25 -28.02
N ASP A 17 -54.33 -37.50 -28.86
CA ASP A 17 -53.68 -38.79 -29.00
C ASP A 17 -52.63 -39.02 -27.90
N ASP A 18 -52.39 -40.30 -27.60
CA ASP A 18 -51.45 -40.71 -26.56
C ASP A 18 -49.99 -40.30 -26.85
N VAL A 19 -49.63 -40.12 -28.13
CA VAL A 19 -48.27 -39.70 -28.53
C VAL A 19 -48.06 -38.24 -28.15
N SER A 20 -49.01 -37.35 -28.45
CA SER A 20 -49.01 -35.95 -28.02
C SER A 20 -48.95 -35.81 -26.49
N ALA A 21 -49.69 -36.66 -25.77
CA ALA A 21 -49.65 -36.69 -24.30
C ALA A 21 -48.29 -37.14 -23.76
N ALA A 22 -47.70 -38.20 -24.35
CA ALA A 22 -46.38 -38.69 -23.98
C ALA A 22 -45.26 -37.66 -24.23
N VAL A 23 -45.33 -36.93 -25.35
CA VAL A 23 -44.38 -35.86 -25.68
C VAL A 23 -44.48 -34.70 -24.70
N ALA A 24 -45.70 -34.26 -24.34
CA ALA A 24 -45.89 -33.23 -23.33
C ALA A 24 -45.34 -33.65 -21.95
N ALA A 25 -45.56 -34.92 -21.56
CA ALA A 25 -45.02 -35.48 -20.32
C ALA A 25 -43.49 -35.53 -20.30
N LEU A 26 -42.85 -35.87 -21.43
CA LEU A 26 -41.39 -35.86 -21.58
C LEU A 26 -40.81 -34.46 -21.37
N PHE A 27 -41.36 -33.44 -22.04
CA PHE A 27 -40.88 -32.06 -21.87
C PHE A 27 -41.10 -31.53 -20.46
N ALA A 28 -42.25 -31.83 -19.84
CA ALA A 28 -42.51 -31.45 -18.45
C ALA A 28 -41.53 -32.15 -17.48
N GLY A 29 -41.14 -33.40 -17.75
CA GLY A 29 -40.10 -34.11 -17.01
C GLY A 29 -38.72 -33.45 -17.17
N HIS A 30 -38.33 -33.11 -18.40
CA HIS A 30 -37.06 -32.42 -18.68
C HIS A 30 -36.99 -31.05 -18.01
N ALA A 31 -38.07 -30.27 -18.06
CA ALA A 31 -38.14 -28.96 -17.41
C ALA A 31 -37.96 -29.03 -15.89
N ARG A 32 -38.55 -30.04 -15.24
CA ARG A 32 -38.36 -30.27 -13.79
C ARG A 32 -36.92 -30.64 -13.46
N ALA A 33 -36.31 -31.53 -14.25
CA ALA A 33 -34.90 -31.90 -14.08
C ALA A 33 -33.96 -30.70 -14.26
N TYR A 34 -34.20 -29.87 -15.28
CA TYR A 34 -33.43 -28.66 -15.53
C TYR A 34 -33.53 -27.66 -14.37
N GLN A 35 -34.71 -27.49 -13.78
CA GLN A 35 -34.90 -26.60 -12.63
C GLN A 35 -34.17 -27.11 -11.38
N ALA A 36 -34.24 -28.42 -11.11
CA ALA A 36 -33.52 -29.03 -9.99
C ALA A 36 -31.99 -28.83 -10.14
N LEU A 37 -31.46 -29.09 -11.33
CA LEU A 37 -30.06 -28.85 -11.65
C LEU A 37 -29.69 -27.37 -11.53
N SER A 38 -30.54 -26.46 -12.01
CA SER A 38 -30.29 -25.01 -11.93
C SER A 38 -30.24 -24.52 -10.48
N ALA A 39 -31.08 -25.07 -9.60
CA ALA A 39 -31.04 -24.76 -8.18
C ALA A 39 -29.77 -25.29 -7.50
N GLN A 40 -29.31 -26.49 -7.89
CA GLN A 40 -28.05 -27.03 -7.40
C GLN A 40 -26.85 -26.20 -7.89
N ALA A 41 -26.87 -25.78 -9.16
CA ALA A 41 -25.84 -24.93 -9.74
C ALA A 41 -25.77 -23.55 -9.08
N SER A 42 -26.90 -22.94 -8.72
CA SER A 42 -26.90 -21.65 -8.03
C SER A 42 -26.35 -21.77 -6.60
N ALA A 43 -26.69 -22.84 -5.89
CA ALA A 43 -26.14 -23.14 -4.56
C ALA A 43 -24.62 -23.36 -4.63
N PHE A 44 -24.15 -24.16 -5.61
CA PHE A 44 -22.72 -24.35 -5.86
C PHE A 44 -22.02 -23.02 -6.19
N HIS A 45 -22.61 -22.20 -7.05
CA HIS A 45 -22.06 -20.90 -7.41
C HIS A 45 -21.92 -19.98 -6.18
N ALA A 46 -22.93 -19.95 -5.31
CA ALA A 46 -22.87 -19.18 -4.06
C ALA A 46 -21.72 -19.67 -3.15
N GLN A 47 -21.57 -20.99 -2.98
CA GLN A 47 -20.49 -21.58 -2.20
C GLN A 47 -19.11 -21.29 -2.82
N PHE A 48 -19.00 -21.37 -4.14
CA PHE A 48 -17.78 -21.05 -4.87
C PHE A 48 -17.35 -19.59 -4.65
N VAL A 49 -18.26 -18.64 -4.80
CA VAL A 49 -17.99 -17.21 -4.57
C VAL A 49 -17.60 -16.95 -3.11
N GLN A 50 -18.30 -17.57 -2.16
CA GLN A 50 -17.98 -17.45 -0.74
C GLN A 50 -16.57 -17.99 -0.43
N GLY A 51 -16.19 -19.14 -1.00
CA GLY A 51 -14.85 -19.71 -0.88
C GLY A 51 -13.77 -18.83 -1.51
N LEU A 52 -14.04 -18.26 -2.69
CA LEU A 52 -13.12 -17.36 -3.37
C LEU A 52 -12.86 -16.09 -2.53
N ILE A 53 -13.89 -15.48 -1.96
CA ILE A 53 -13.74 -14.32 -1.06
C ILE A 53 -12.93 -14.68 0.17
N ALA A 54 -13.20 -15.84 0.79
CA ALA A 54 -12.44 -16.30 1.95
C ALA A 54 -10.96 -16.54 1.62
N SER A 55 -10.64 -17.11 0.45
CA SER A 55 -9.25 -17.29 0.02
C SER A 55 -8.53 -15.95 -0.22
N ALA A 56 -9.19 -14.97 -0.85
CA ALA A 56 -8.62 -13.65 -1.06
C ALA A 56 -8.29 -12.96 0.27
N ALA A 57 -9.19 -13.07 1.27
CA ALA A 57 -8.94 -12.58 2.62
C ALA A 57 -7.78 -13.32 3.30
N ALA A 58 -7.65 -14.63 3.11
CA ALA A 58 -6.54 -15.41 3.65
C ALA A 58 -5.18 -14.98 3.09
N TYR A 59 -5.08 -14.75 1.77
CA TYR A 59 -3.86 -14.21 1.16
C TYR A 59 -3.52 -12.82 1.67
N ALA A 60 -4.50 -11.90 1.74
CA ALA A 60 -4.28 -10.56 2.28
C ALA A 60 -3.82 -10.59 3.76
N ASN A 61 -4.40 -11.48 4.57
CA ASN A 61 -3.98 -11.66 5.96
C ASN A 61 -2.58 -12.25 6.08
N ALA A 62 -2.21 -13.20 5.22
CA ALA A 62 -0.86 -13.78 5.21
C ALA A 62 0.20 -12.73 4.83
N GLU A 63 -0.10 -11.89 3.84
CA GLU A 63 0.74 -10.74 3.47
C GLU A 63 0.89 -9.75 4.63
N ALA A 64 -0.22 -9.37 5.28
CA ALA A 64 -0.20 -8.47 6.43
C ALA A 64 0.61 -9.03 7.62
N ALA A 65 0.45 -10.33 7.91
CA ALA A 65 1.18 -10.99 8.99
C ALA A 65 2.71 -11.02 8.73
N ASN A 66 3.13 -11.08 7.46
CA ASN A 66 4.55 -11.13 7.07
C ASN A 66 5.21 -9.74 6.92
N VAL A 67 4.45 -8.64 6.88
CA VAL A 67 5.01 -7.28 6.79
C VAL A 67 5.69 -6.86 8.09
N SER A 68 5.01 -7.05 9.22
CA SER A 68 5.50 -6.56 10.51
C SER A 68 6.86 -7.16 10.95
N PRO A 69 7.14 -8.47 10.74
CA PRO A 69 8.43 -9.05 11.08
C PRO A 69 9.55 -8.53 10.17
N LEU A 70 9.28 -8.29 8.88
CA LEU A 70 10.26 -7.75 7.93
C LEU A 70 10.61 -6.29 8.24
N GLN A 71 9.62 -5.46 8.57
CA GLN A 71 9.87 -4.08 9.00
C GLN A 71 10.66 -4.01 10.30
N ALA A 72 10.31 -4.85 11.30
CA ALA A 72 11.05 -4.93 12.55
C ALA A 72 12.50 -5.35 12.34
N LEU A 73 12.75 -6.32 11.44
CA LEU A 73 14.10 -6.74 11.06
C LEU A 73 14.88 -5.59 10.40
N GLN A 74 14.27 -4.88 9.46
CA GLN A 74 14.89 -3.74 8.78
C GLN A 74 15.25 -2.61 9.75
N GLN A 75 14.34 -2.25 10.66
CA GLN A 75 14.63 -1.25 11.69
C GLN A 75 15.73 -1.71 12.66
N GLY A 76 15.73 -2.99 13.05
CA GLY A 76 16.81 -3.57 13.86
C GLY A 76 18.17 -3.52 13.15
N MET A 77 18.21 -3.81 11.85
CA MET A 77 19.43 -3.69 11.04
C MET A 77 19.91 -2.25 10.95
N PHE A 78 19.05 -1.28 10.67
CA PHE A 78 19.43 0.13 10.66
C PHE A 78 19.90 0.60 12.04
N GLY A 79 19.26 0.17 13.12
CA GLY A 79 19.71 0.45 14.48
C GLY A 79 21.12 -0.09 14.74
N ALA A 80 21.41 -1.33 14.33
CA ALA A 80 22.73 -1.94 14.48
C ALA A 80 23.81 -1.25 13.62
N LEU A 81 23.49 -0.90 12.37
CA LEU A 81 24.38 -0.15 11.48
C LEU A 81 24.64 1.28 11.97
N ASN A 82 23.63 1.92 12.55
CA ASN A 82 23.75 3.26 13.11
C ASN A 82 24.37 3.27 14.51
N ALA A 83 24.49 2.14 15.21
CA ALA A 83 25.02 2.12 16.57
C ALA A 83 26.46 2.67 16.68
N PRO A 84 27.41 2.32 15.79
CA PRO A 84 28.76 2.89 15.84
C PRO A 84 28.78 4.40 15.57
N SER A 85 28.02 4.88 14.58
CA SER A 85 27.94 6.31 14.24
C SER A 85 27.21 7.11 15.31
N GLN A 86 26.17 6.55 15.92
CA GLN A 86 25.52 7.12 17.10
C GLN A 86 26.49 7.24 18.28
N ALA A 87 27.28 6.20 18.56
CA ALA A 87 28.25 6.21 19.65
C ALA A 87 29.41 7.18 19.40
N LEU A 88 29.88 7.31 18.16
CA LEU A 88 31.05 8.13 17.80
C LEU A 88 30.70 9.58 17.47
N LEU A 89 29.56 9.81 16.83
CA LEU A 89 29.19 11.10 16.23
C LEU A 89 27.92 11.70 16.86
N GLY A 90 27.26 10.97 17.77
CA GLY A 90 25.98 11.37 18.38
C GLY A 90 24.84 11.47 17.37
N ARG A 91 25.00 10.89 16.17
CA ARG A 91 24.02 10.98 15.08
C ARG A 91 24.02 9.69 14.25
N PRO A 92 22.86 9.27 13.72
CA PRO A 92 22.80 8.10 12.84
C PRO A 92 23.48 8.43 11.50
N LEU A 93 24.14 7.44 10.91
CA LEU A 93 24.70 7.55 9.56
C LEU A 93 23.62 7.44 8.48
N ILE A 94 22.53 6.71 8.77
CA ILE A 94 21.36 6.51 7.90
C ILE A 94 20.10 6.99 8.62
N GLY A 95 19.43 8.03 8.11
CA GLY A 95 18.21 8.62 8.69
C GLY A 95 18.29 10.15 8.77
N ASN A 96 17.37 10.78 9.51
CA ASN A 96 17.40 12.24 9.73
C ASN A 96 18.64 12.59 10.54
N GLY A 97 19.50 13.41 9.94
CA GLY A 97 20.65 13.98 10.61
C GLY A 97 20.22 14.73 11.88
N ALA A 98 21.11 14.79 12.87
CA ALA A 98 20.88 15.64 14.03
C ALA A 98 20.73 17.10 13.59
N ASP A 99 19.84 17.84 14.26
CA ASP A 99 19.83 19.31 14.23
C ASP A 99 21.27 19.81 14.43
N GLY A 100 21.63 20.89 13.73
CA GLY A 100 22.89 21.58 14.02
C GLY A 100 22.90 21.86 15.50
N THR A 101 23.83 21.23 16.23
CA THR A 101 24.00 21.50 17.66
C THR A 101 24.13 23.01 17.77
N GLY A 102 23.41 23.67 18.67
CA GLY A 102 23.48 25.13 18.89
C GLY A 102 24.87 25.67 19.26
N MET A 103 25.93 24.88 19.05
CA MET A 103 27.30 25.29 18.94
C MET A 103 27.50 26.22 17.75
N LEU A 104 28.25 27.27 18.06
CA LEU A 104 28.60 28.47 17.30
C LEU A 104 28.93 28.29 15.81
N TYR A 105 29.27 27.08 15.35
CA TYR A 105 29.84 26.82 14.01
C TYR A 105 29.42 25.48 13.36
N GLY A 106 28.24 24.93 13.69
CA GLY A 106 27.83 23.60 13.18
C GLY A 106 26.86 23.63 11.98
N ASN A 107 27.28 23.10 10.83
CA ASN A 107 26.36 22.73 9.75
C ASN A 107 25.45 21.59 10.19
N ALA A 108 24.19 21.65 9.76
CA ALA A 108 23.21 20.63 10.10
C ALA A 108 23.25 19.43 9.13
N GLY A 109 22.78 18.28 9.63
CA GLY A 109 22.71 17.06 8.82
C GLY A 109 21.53 17.07 7.85
N ALA A 110 21.71 16.42 6.70
CA ALA A 110 20.62 16.19 5.76
C ALA A 110 19.54 15.26 6.35
N GLY A 111 18.33 15.38 5.81
CA GLY A 111 17.21 14.50 6.09
C GLY A 111 17.47 13.09 5.56
N GLY A 112 16.88 12.11 6.24
CA GLY A 112 16.99 10.71 5.83
C GLY A 112 16.11 10.41 4.63
N GLN A 113 16.59 9.54 3.75
CA GLN A 113 15.77 8.99 2.66
C GLN A 113 14.59 8.20 3.25
N GLY A 114 13.41 8.40 2.67
CA GLY A 114 12.24 7.57 2.92
C GLY A 114 12.46 6.17 2.34
N GLY A 115 12.04 5.14 3.07
CA GLY A 115 12.15 3.76 2.59
C GLY A 115 11.13 3.46 1.49
N ASP A 116 11.51 2.70 0.47
CA ASP A 116 10.58 2.28 -0.58
C ASP A 116 9.51 1.33 -0.03
N GLY A 117 8.28 1.50 -0.55
CA GLY A 117 7.18 0.57 -0.36
C GLY A 117 7.47 -0.75 -1.08
N VAL A 118 7.25 -1.86 -0.37
CA VAL A 118 7.53 -3.18 -0.91
C VAL A 118 6.57 -3.52 -2.07
N VAL A 119 7.14 -4.02 -3.17
CA VAL A 119 6.41 -4.48 -4.36
C VAL A 119 5.48 -5.64 -3.98
N GLY A 120 4.18 -5.40 -4.03
CA GLY A 120 3.11 -6.39 -3.83
C GLY A 120 2.08 -5.95 -2.78
N LEU A 121 2.51 -5.19 -1.78
CA LEU A 121 1.72 -4.89 -0.57
C LEU A 121 0.87 -3.61 -0.68
N GLY A 122 1.01 -2.85 -1.76
CA GLY A 122 0.34 -1.55 -1.89
C GLY A 122 0.76 -0.51 -0.85
N ASN A 123 1.82 -0.77 -0.09
CA ASN A 123 2.30 0.12 0.96
C ASN A 123 2.79 1.43 0.36
N ALA A 124 2.48 2.52 1.05
CA ALA A 124 3.07 3.81 0.73
C ALA A 124 4.58 3.77 0.97
N GLY A 125 5.33 4.50 0.15
CA GLY A 125 6.72 4.80 0.46
C GLY A 125 6.80 5.64 1.73
N GLY A 126 7.87 5.45 2.50
CA GLY A 126 8.15 6.25 3.68
C GLY A 126 8.47 7.69 3.28
N ASN A 127 8.10 8.65 4.13
CA ASN A 127 8.49 10.04 3.90
C ASN A 127 10.00 10.19 4.07
N GLY A 128 10.60 10.99 3.20
CA GLY A 128 11.92 11.55 3.44
C GLY A 128 11.80 12.47 4.64
N GLY A 129 12.76 12.42 5.55
CA GLY A 129 12.69 13.27 6.72
C GLY A 129 13.40 14.59 6.52
N ASN A 130 13.19 15.51 7.46
CA ASN A 130 13.61 16.88 7.29
C ASN A 130 15.12 17.02 7.54
N GLY A 131 15.74 17.94 6.82
CA GLY A 131 17.08 18.40 7.14
C GLY A 131 17.10 19.20 8.43
N GLY A 132 18.18 19.08 9.19
CA GLY A 132 18.34 19.81 10.45
C GLY A 132 18.58 21.30 10.23
N ASN A 133 18.25 22.13 11.23
CA ASN A 133 18.57 23.56 11.19
C ASN A 133 20.05 23.79 11.55
N GLY A 134 20.71 24.70 10.83
CA GLY A 134 22.09 25.11 11.10
C GLY A 134 22.25 25.82 12.45
N GLY A 135 23.44 25.68 13.05
CA GLY A 135 23.75 26.26 14.36
C GLY A 135 23.72 27.79 14.36
N VAL A 136 23.32 28.41 15.48
CA VAL A 136 23.32 29.87 15.67
C VAL A 136 24.75 30.42 15.67
N GLY A 137 24.99 31.43 14.82
CA GLY A 137 26.27 32.13 14.72
C GLY A 137 26.58 32.96 15.96
N GLY A 138 27.88 33.19 16.21
CA GLY A 138 28.34 34.01 17.33
C GLY A 138 28.27 35.50 17.05
N TRP A 139 28.54 36.32 18.08
CA TRP A 139 28.51 37.79 17.99
C TRP A 139 29.31 38.36 16.80
N PHE A 140 30.35 37.66 16.34
CA PHE A 140 31.20 38.06 15.23
C PHE A 140 31.32 37.00 14.11
N GLY A 141 30.49 35.94 14.11
CA GLY A 141 30.62 34.83 13.17
C GLY A 141 29.29 34.39 12.57
N ALA A 142 29.31 33.99 11.29
CA ALA A 142 28.16 33.37 10.65
C ALA A 142 27.84 32.01 11.32
N GLY A 143 26.54 31.68 11.36
CA GLY A 143 26.05 30.39 11.82
C GLY A 143 26.35 29.27 10.83
N GLY A 144 25.89 28.06 11.15
CA GLY A 144 26.01 26.91 10.24
C GLY A 144 24.91 26.92 9.18
N SER A 145 25.18 26.33 8.01
CA SER A 145 24.12 26.10 7.00
C SER A 145 23.12 25.05 7.48
N GLY A 146 21.88 25.16 7.01
CA GLY A 146 20.87 24.12 7.18
C GLY A 146 21.21 22.84 6.39
N GLY A 147 20.62 21.72 6.78
CA GLY A 147 20.75 20.44 6.08
C GLY A 147 19.67 20.27 5.02
N GLY A 148 19.98 19.63 3.89
CA GLY A 148 18.97 19.34 2.85
C GLY A 148 17.89 18.39 3.36
N GLY A 149 16.73 18.38 2.69
CA GLY A 149 15.69 17.38 2.94
C GLY A 149 16.14 15.94 2.67
N GLY A 150 15.25 14.98 2.92
CA GLY A 150 15.39 13.62 2.42
C GLY A 150 14.42 13.36 1.29
N VAL A 151 14.77 12.51 0.31
CA VAL A 151 13.85 12.10 -0.76
C VAL A 151 12.81 11.15 -0.17
N GLY A 152 11.55 11.28 -0.58
CA GLY A 152 10.51 10.31 -0.24
C GLY A 152 10.72 8.95 -0.92
N GLY A 153 10.36 7.87 -0.25
CA GLY A 153 10.44 6.51 -0.81
C GLY A 153 9.38 6.28 -1.88
N GLY A 154 9.67 5.44 -2.88
CA GLY A 154 8.70 5.04 -3.90
C GLY A 154 7.56 4.20 -3.30
N GLY A 155 6.34 4.33 -3.81
CA GLY A 155 5.21 3.48 -3.42
C GLY A 155 5.31 2.08 -4.01
N GLY A 156 4.77 1.08 -3.31
CA GLY A 156 4.56 -0.25 -3.89
C GLY A 156 3.56 -0.22 -5.05
N VAL A 157 3.27 -1.35 -5.71
CA VAL A 157 2.49 -1.44 -6.97
C VAL A 157 1.20 -0.60 -7.03
N ILE A 158 0.45 -0.52 -5.92
CA ILE A 158 -0.75 0.33 -5.77
C ILE A 158 -0.60 1.43 -4.70
N GLY A 159 0.59 1.56 -4.09
CA GLY A 159 0.86 2.46 -2.97
C GLY A 159 1.29 3.86 -3.41
N PHE A 160 1.04 4.85 -2.55
CA PHE A 160 1.48 6.23 -2.76
C PHE A 160 2.98 6.37 -2.53
N GLY A 161 3.64 7.27 -3.27
CA GLY A 161 5.00 7.68 -2.93
C GLY A 161 5.01 8.46 -1.62
N GLY A 162 6.08 8.30 -0.84
CA GLY A 162 6.30 9.10 0.37
C GLY A 162 6.61 10.55 0.04
N HIS A 163 6.24 11.47 0.92
CA HIS A 163 6.59 12.89 0.72
C HIS A 163 8.08 13.13 0.91
N GLY A 164 8.64 14.11 0.20
CA GLY A 164 9.99 14.58 0.44
C GLY A 164 10.06 15.36 1.76
N GLY A 165 11.22 15.37 2.38
CA GLY A 165 11.49 16.13 3.60
C GLY A 165 11.87 17.57 3.30
N SER A 166 11.44 18.50 4.14
CA SER A 166 11.86 19.90 4.04
C SER A 166 13.34 20.06 4.36
N GLY A 167 14.01 21.01 3.72
CA GLY A 167 15.35 21.41 4.12
C GLY A 167 15.31 22.22 5.41
N GLY A 168 16.44 22.28 6.09
CA GLY A 168 16.64 23.03 7.32
C GLY A 168 17.04 24.48 7.06
N ASN A 169 16.70 25.35 8.01
CA ASN A 169 17.10 26.75 7.96
C ASN A 169 18.59 26.90 8.26
N GLY A 170 19.24 27.90 7.67
CA GLY A 170 20.58 28.32 8.05
C GLY A 170 20.56 29.09 9.37
N GLY A 171 21.68 29.07 10.07
CA GLY A 171 21.97 29.98 11.18
C GLY A 171 22.21 31.41 10.68
N ALA A 172 22.34 32.36 11.61
CA ALA A 172 22.53 33.78 11.28
C ALA A 172 23.69 34.01 10.28
N GLY A 173 23.41 34.57 9.10
CA GLY A 173 24.43 34.81 8.07
C GLY A 173 24.85 33.58 7.26
N ALA A 174 24.10 32.47 7.37
CA ALA A 174 24.29 31.26 6.56
C ALA A 174 23.00 30.86 5.84
N ASP A 175 23.15 30.20 4.71
CA ASP A 175 22.03 29.77 3.89
C ASP A 175 21.32 28.56 4.52
N GLY A 176 19.99 28.51 4.34
CA GLY A 176 19.24 27.26 4.48
C GLY A 176 19.55 26.30 3.34
N ALA A 177 19.04 25.09 3.46
CA ALA A 177 19.10 24.10 2.41
C ALA A 177 17.70 23.81 1.86
N PRO A 178 17.59 23.42 0.59
CA PRO A 178 16.31 23.08 -0.02
C PRO A 178 15.76 21.77 0.56
N GLY A 179 14.44 21.62 0.46
CA GLY A 179 13.81 20.31 0.61
C GLY A 179 14.06 19.42 -0.61
N ASP A 180 13.72 18.14 -0.47
CA ASP A 180 13.93 17.15 -1.50
C ASP A 180 12.62 16.60 -2.09
N ALA A 181 12.74 15.90 -3.22
CA ALA A 181 11.58 15.40 -3.94
C ALA A 181 10.81 14.33 -3.16
N GLY A 182 9.50 14.24 -3.41
CA GLY A 182 8.73 13.07 -3.01
C GLY A 182 9.07 11.84 -3.85
N GLY A 183 8.73 10.67 -3.32
CA GLY A 183 8.93 9.39 -3.98
C GLY A 183 7.94 9.15 -5.11
N THR A 184 8.31 8.25 -6.01
CA THR A 184 7.42 7.85 -7.12
C THR A 184 6.18 7.13 -6.60
N GLY A 185 5.06 7.24 -7.33
CA GLY A 185 3.86 6.46 -7.04
C GLY A 185 3.95 5.04 -7.60
N GLY A 186 3.13 4.14 -7.06
CA GLY A 186 2.92 2.80 -7.59
C GLY A 186 2.40 2.78 -9.03
N LEU A 187 2.85 1.78 -9.80
CA LEU A 187 2.61 1.61 -11.24
C LEU A 187 1.13 1.58 -11.67
N LEU A 188 0.21 1.17 -10.79
CA LEU A 188 -1.21 0.99 -11.14
C LEU A 188 -2.10 2.15 -10.69
N TYR A 189 -2.02 2.54 -9.40
CA TYR A 189 -2.91 3.56 -8.81
C TYR A 189 -2.19 4.55 -7.88
N GLY A 190 -0.89 4.36 -7.65
CA GLY A 190 -0.14 5.18 -6.72
C GLY A 190 0.14 6.56 -7.29
N LYS A 191 -0.18 7.60 -6.53
CA LYS A 191 0.29 8.96 -6.81
C LYS A 191 1.71 9.14 -6.27
N PRO A 192 2.57 9.93 -6.95
CA PRO A 192 3.84 10.32 -6.38
C PRO A 192 3.62 11.14 -5.11
N GLY A 193 4.57 11.02 -4.18
CA GLY A 193 4.65 11.90 -3.04
C GLY A 193 5.02 13.31 -3.49
N THR A 194 4.58 14.30 -2.73
CA THR A 194 4.91 15.70 -3.03
C THR A 194 6.26 16.06 -2.45
N ALA A 195 6.91 17.05 -3.08
CA ALA A 195 7.94 17.83 -2.42
C ALA A 195 7.34 18.59 -1.21
N PRO A 196 8.18 18.95 -0.22
CA PRO A 196 7.78 19.75 0.94
C PRO A 196 7.35 21.17 0.60
#